data_AF-A0ABC8M9B2-F1
#
_entry.id   AF-A0ABC8M9B2-F1
#
_cell.length_a   1.000
_cell.length_b   1.000
_cell.length_c   1.000
_cell.angle_alpha   90.00
_cell.angle_beta   90.00
_cell.angle_gamma   90.00
#
_symmetry.space_group_name_H-M   'P 1'
#
loop_
_entity.id
_entity.type
_entity.pdbx_description
1 polymer ?
#
loop_
_entity_poly.entity_id
_entity_poly.type
_entity_poly.pdbx_seq_one_letter_code
_entity_poly.pdbx_strand_id
1 'polypeptide(L)'
;MFCLSELEDTVRVPPDLLNLLPLEDAIKTVLQNLFLDKVLSIGLCVSIYDIKSIQGGFVLPGDGAATYKVSFRIVVFRPFVGEVIAARLAL
;
A
#
# COMPACT_ATOMS: atom_id res chain seq x y z
N MET A 1 1.72 11.92 15.27
CA MET A 1 2.44 10.64 15.23
C MET A 1 2.11 9.84 13.98
N PHE A 2 0.87 9.35 13.82
CA PHE A 2 0.42 8.67 12.59
C PHE A 2 -0.54 9.57 11.80
N CYS A 3 -0.46 9.51 10.47
CA CYS A 3 -1.40 10.17 9.58
C CYS A 3 -1.84 9.24 8.44
N LEU A 4 -3.05 9.47 7.93
CA LEU A 4 -3.53 8.83 6.70
C LEU A 4 -3.06 9.65 5.50
N SER A 5 -2.39 8.99 4.56
CA SER A 5 -2.02 9.60 3.28
C SER A 5 -2.74 8.90 2.14
N GLU A 6 -3.29 9.67 1.21
CA GLU A 6 -3.90 9.17 -0.02
C GLU A 6 -2.84 9.08 -1.11
N LEU A 7 -2.74 7.89 -1.71
CA LEU A 7 -1.79 7.58 -2.76
C LEU A 7 -2.52 6.94 -3.94
N GLU A 8 -1.95 7.13 -5.11
CA GLU A 8 -2.37 6.47 -6.35
C GLU A 8 -1.17 5.72 -6.91
N ASP A 9 -1.36 4.44 -7.23
CA ASP A 9 -0.32 3.61 -7.82
C ASP A 9 -0.89 2.63 -8.86
N THR A 10 -0.03 2.18 -9.77
CA THR A 10 -0.36 1.18 -10.79
C THR A 10 0.29 -0.15 -10.42
N VAL A 11 -0.53 -1.09 -9.95
CA VAL A 11 -0.07 -2.40 -9.47
C VAL A 11 -0.35 -3.50 -10.49
N ARG A 12 0.62 -4.39 -10.64
CA ARG A 12 0.47 -5.63 -11.41
C ARG A 12 0.10 -6.75 -10.46
N VAL A 13 -1.00 -7.44 -10.73
CA VAL A 13 -1.49 -8.55 -9.92
C VAL A 13 -1.32 -9.85 -10.71
N PRO A 14 -0.48 -10.79 -10.24
CA PRO A 14 -0.35 -12.12 -10.83
C PRO A 14 -1.69 -12.88 -10.88
N PRO A 15 -1.94 -13.67 -11.93
CA PRO A 15 -3.18 -14.43 -12.09
C PRO A 15 -3.40 -15.45 -10.97
N ASP A 16 -2.32 -15.99 -10.39
CA ASP A 16 -2.41 -16.94 -9.27
C ASP A 16 -3.10 -16.32 -8.04
N LEU A 17 -2.79 -15.05 -7.75
CA LEU A 17 -3.39 -14.32 -6.63
C LEU A 17 -4.87 -13.98 -6.89
N LEU A 18 -5.22 -13.71 -8.14
CA LEU A 18 -6.61 -13.43 -8.55
C LEU A 18 -7.51 -14.67 -8.45
N ASN A 19 -6.95 -15.88 -8.61
CA ASN A 19 -7.70 -17.13 -8.49
C ASN A 19 -7.93 -17.55 -7.03
N LEU A 20 -7.06 -17.14 -6.11
CA LEU A 20 -7.09 -17.57 -4.70
C LEU A 20 -7.82 -16.58 -3.78
N LEU A 21 -7.77 -15.29 -4.10
CA LEU A 21 -8.30 -14.22 -3.25
C LEU A 21 -9.26 -13.32 -4.02
N PRO A 22 -10.23 -12.67 -3.33
CA PRO A 22 -10.94 -11.54 -3.89
C PRO A 22 -9.96 -10.47 -4.40
N LEU A 23 -10.35 -9.77 -5.47
CA LEU A 23 -9.51 -8.75 -6.12
C LEU A 23 -8.94 -7.73 -5.13
N GLU A 24 -9.76 -7.26 -4.20
CA GLU A 24 -9.36 -6.27 -3.20
C GLU A 24 -8.26 -6.79 -2.27
N ASP A 25 -8.38 -8.04 -1.80
CA ASP A 25 -7.37 -8.69 -0.95
C ASP A 25 -6.08 -8.98 -1.70
N ALA A 26 -6.17 -9.42 -2.96
CA ALA A 26 -5.02 -9.62 -3.82
C ALA A 26 -4.24 -8.31 -4.03
N ILE A 27 -4.94 -7.22 -4.36
CA ILE A 27 -4.35 -5.88 -4.51
C ILE A 27 -3.74 -5.42 -3.18
N LYS A 28 -4.45 -5.57 -2.07
CA LYS A 28 -3.97 -5.17 -0.75
C LYS A 28 -2.68 -5.88 -0.38
N THR A 29 -2.57 -7.18 -0.68
CA THR A 29 -1.37 -7.99 -0.45
C THR A 29 -0.19 -7.46 -1.26
N VAL A 30 -0.40 -7.16 -2.54
CA VAL A 30 0.64 -6.59 -3.40
C VAL A 30 1.07 -5.21 -2.89
N LEU A 31 0.12 -4.35 -2.52
CA LEU A 31 0.42 -3.03 -1.96
C LEU A 31 1.18 -3.12 -0.63
N GLN A 32 0.82 -4.04 0.26
CA GLN A 32 1.55 -4.27 1.50
C GLN A 32 3.00 -4.66 1.21
N ASN A 33 3.26 -5.60 0.30
CA ASN A 33 4.62 -5.98 -0.07
C ASN A 33 5.42 -4.83 -0.70
N LEU A 34 4.74 -3.91 -1.39
CA LEU A 34 5.38 -2.77 -2.04
C LEU A 34 5.70 -1.62 -1.08
N PHE A 35 4.85 -1.36 -0.09
CA PHE A 35 4.94 -0.15 0.75
C PHE A 35 5.29 -0.40 2.21
N LEU A 36 4.98 -1.58 2.77
CA LEU A 36 5.21 -1.85 4.19
C LEU A 36 6.70 -1.79 4.53
N ASP A 37 7.02 -1.20 5.69
CA ASP A 37 8.39 -0.95 6.18
C ASP A 37 9.26 -0.07 5.27
N LYS A 38 8.67 0.64 4.29
CA LYS A 38 9.40 1.58 3.43
C LYS A 38 9.22 3.02 3.89
N VAL A 39 10.30 3.78 3.80
CA VAL A 39 10.30 5.22 4.05
C VAL A 39 10.10 5.95 2.72
N LEU A 40 9.00 6.69 2.63
CA LEU A 40 8.71 7.62 1.53
C LEU A 40 8.96 9.05 1.99
N SER A 41 8.87 10.02 1.06
CA SER A 41 8.96 11.45 1.38
C SER A 41 7.93 11.92 2.42
N ILE A 42 6.84 11.15 2.59
CA ILE A 42 5.76 11.42 3.53
C ILE A 42 5.97 10.78 4.91
N GLY A 43 6.94 9.88 5.10
CA GLY A 43 7.24 9.18 6.36
C GLY A 43 7.38 7.66 6.22
N LEU A 44 7.40 6.95 7.36
CA LEU A 44 7.47 5.49 7.40
C LEU A 44 6.09 4.87 7.20
N CYS A 45 5.97 4.01 6.20
CA CYS A 45 4.72 3.32 5.88
C CYS A 45 4.51 2.12 6.82
N VAL A 46 3.39 2.11 7.54
CA VAL A 46 3.09 1.09 8.55
C VAL A 46 2.17 0.02 7.99
N SER A 47 1.05 0.42 7.39
CA SER A 47 0.06 -0.52 6.82
C SER A 47 -0.92 0.18 5.90
N ILE A 48 -1.49 -0.58 4.96
CA ILE A 48 -2.59 -0.14 4.10
C ILE A 48 -3.88 -0.08 4.93
N TYR A 49 -4.53 1.08 4.96
CA TYR A 49 -5.77 1.30 5.70
C TYR A 49 -6.97 0.75 4.93
N ASP A 50 -7.26 1.31 3.76
CA ASP A 50 -8.32 0.88 2.85
C ASP A 50 -8.02 1.23 1.40
N ILE A 51 -8.73 0.59 0.48
CA ILE A 51 -8.69 0.88 -0.95
C ILE A 51 -9.94 1.71 -1.28
N LYS A 52 -9.76 2.89 -1.86
CA LYS A 52 -10.87 3.78 -2.24
C LYS A 52 -11.44 3.47 -3.60
N SER A 53 -10.57 3.17 -4.56
CA SER A 53 -10.97 2.89 -5.93
C SER A 53 -10.00 1.95 -6.61
N ILE A 54 -10.55 1.08 -7.44
CA ILE A 54 -9.80 0.19 -8.31
C ILE A 54 -10.31 0.46 -9.72
N GLN A 55 -9.41 0.87 -10.61
CA GLN A 55 -9.69 1.15 -12.00
C GLN A 55 -8.80 0.28 -12.89
N GLY A 56 -9.31 -0.12 -14.05
CA GLY A 56 -8.56 -0.90 -15.03
C GLY A 56 -8.85 -2.39 -14.97
N GLY A 57 -7.79 -3.21 -15.06
CA GLY A 57 -7.85 -4.61 -15.46
C GLY A 57 -7.31 -4.83 -16.87
N PHE A 58 -6.32 -4.03 -17.28
CA PHE A 58 -5.69 -4.24 -18.58
C PHE A 58 -4.62 -5.33 -18.46
N VAL A 59 -4.68 -6.30 -19.36
CA VAL A 59 -3.66 -7.34 -19.49
C VAL A 59 -2.79 -6.96 -20.67
N LEU A 60 -1.50 -6.80 -20.42
CA LEU A 60 -0.54 -6.55 -21.50
C LEU A 60 -0.43 -7.82 -22.36
N PRO A 61 -0.49 -7.71 -23.70
CA PRO A 61 -0.31 -8.85 -24.58
C PRO A 61 1.02 -9.56 -24.26
N GLY A 62 0.95 -10.84 -23.87
CA GLY A 62 2.12 -11.67 -23.55
C GLY A 62 2.54 -11.72 -22.07
N ASP A 63 1.97 -10.88 -21.17
CA ASP A 63 2.36 -10.84 -19.75
C ASP A 63 1.37 -11.60 -18.84
N GLY A 64 0.13 -11.82 -19.28
CA GLY A 64 -0.89 -12.61 -18.56
C GLY A 64 -1.37 -12.05 -17.21
N ALA A 65 -0.59 -11.16 -16.58
CA ALA A 65 -0.93 -10.44 -15.36
C ALA A 65 -1.81 -9.22 -15.65
N ALA A 66 -2.82 -9.04 -14.81
CA ALA A 66 -3.72 -7.89 -14.90
C ALA A 66 -3.10 -6.70 -14.15
N THR A 67 -3.13 -5.54 -14.81
CA THR A 67 -2.65 -4.29 -14.22
C THR A 67 -3.84 -3.40 -13.83
N TYR A 68 -3.80 -2.92 -12.60
CA TYR A 68 -4.83 -2.09 -11.99
C TYR A 68 -4.24 -0.78 -11.53
N LYS A 69 -4.97 0.30 -11.77
CA LYS A 69 -4.72 1.61 -11.20
C LYS A 69 -5.56 1.72 -9.93
N VAL A 70 -4.90 1.95 -8.79
CA VAL A 70 -5.54 1.85 -7.48
C VAL A 70 -5.29 3.13 -6.69
N SER A 71 -6.35 3.71 -6.13
CA SER A 71 -6.23 4.78 -5.14
C SER A 71 -6.54 4.21 -3.76
N PHE A 72 -5.63 4.41 -2.80
CA PHE A 72 -5.72 3.81 -1.47
C PHE A 72 -5.22 4.77 -0.39
N ARG A 73 -5.58 4.49 0.86
CA ARG A 73 -5.04 5.19 2.03
C ARG A 73 -4.06 4.32 2.76
N ILE A 74 -2.94 4.91 3.14
CA ILE A 74 -1.89 4.25 3.93
C ILE A 74 -1.69 4.97 5.26
N VAL A 75 -1.47 4.20 6.32
CA VAL A 75 -1.07 4.71 7.63
C VAL A 75 0.43 4.95 7.61
N VAL A 76 0.84 6.20 7.84
CA VAL A 76 2.23 6.62 7.82
C VAL A 76 2.60 7.15 9.20
N PHE A 77 3.72 6.69 9.75
CA PHE A 77 4.36 7.31 10.90
C PHE A 77 5.11 8.56 10.44
N ARG A 78 4.58 9.71 10.82
CA ARG A 78 5.11 11.04 10.52
C ARG A 78 4.86 11.95 11.74
N PRO A 79 5.77 11.96 12.72
CA PRO A 79 5.66 12.86 13.85
C PRO A 79 5.87 14.31 13.42
N PHE A 80 5.28 15.25 14.15
CA PHE A 80 5.42 16.68 13.88
C PHE A 80 6.42 17.35 14.83
N VAL A 81 6.89 18.54 14.44
CA VAL A 81 7.85 19.31 15.25
C VAL A 81 7.20 19.72 16.58
N GLY A 82 7.79 19.27 17.69
CA GLY A 82 7.26 19.50 19.04
C GLY A 82 6.39 18.39 19.60
N GLU A 83 6.20 17.28 18.87
CA GLU A 83 5.47 16.12 19.38
C GLU A 83 6.29 15.35 20.43
N VAL A 84 5.67 15.02 21.57
CA VAL A 84 6.29 14.24 22.64
C VAL A 84 5.96 12.75 22.44
N ILE A 85 6.99 11.90 22.32
CA ILE A 85 6.85 10.46 22.10
C ILE A 85 7.58 9.71 23.20
N ALA A 86 6.91 8.76 23.84
CA ALA A 86 7.53 7.86 24.80
C ALA A 86 8.30 6.74 24.07
N ALA A 87 9.54 6.48 24.49
CA ALA A 87 10.37 5.43 23.93
C ALA A 87 11.04 4.62 25.05
N ARG A 88 11.40 3.36 24.75
CA ARG A 88 12.17 2.51 25.64
C ARG A 88 13.64 2.52 25.19
N LEU A 89 14.55 2.61 26.15
CA LEU A 89 15.97 2.41 25.90
C LEU A 89 16.22 0.93 25.56
N ALA A 90 16.81 0.66 24.40
CA ALA A 90 17.33 -0.66 24.06
C ALA A 90 18.74 -0.75 24.68
N LEU A 91 18.89 -1.63 25.68
CA LEU A 91 20.16 -2.01 26.30
C LEU A 91 20.73 -3.25 25.63
#